data_AF-A0A8T5TPW8-F1
#
_entry.id   AF-A0A8T5TPW8-F1
#
_cell.length_a   1.000
_cell.length_b   1.000
_cell.length_c   1.000
_cell.angle_alpha   90.00
_cell.angle_beta   90.00
_cell.angle_gamma   90.00
#
_symmetry.space_group_name_H-M   'P 1'
#
loop_
_entity.id
_entity.type
_entity.pdbx_description
1 polymer ?
#
loop_
_entity_poly.entity_id
_entity_poly.type
_entity_poly.pdbx_seq_one_letter_code
_entity_poly.pdbx_strand_id
1 'polypeptide(L)'
;MNPIPVMLGIVYLGKSLKTEVSGNLINNNKKILKNKIGLILMAVVYMRKLEQEPDSYDSKFTALTKGVNIEVREWILDKVGTSKSILEVGCGTGSLASQMAIKGNDVIAIDINFQMINYAMQNYPSDLKEGTLLYQTGSFSNMPVEANSQDLVISTFMLSELRPFEQQIFLRNVWKVLKPNGRLVIAAEFVPNGLWKLVFKIKRWRYKKKLRRLKLRSTFLLKWFFNYIEPIGFKIKAKEDWKHGTIQALELIKDDDKGINEPGYYQPSPKRFKGIISQLRIYRCIYTGQIDLVPINPGIYKSGNPKESSPIIVTANYEFTYIKVMRDLKGIDAWVLCVDSNGINVWCAARGNDFGNNQLIEAVEATGIEMLTNKKTLILPQLSAGGVATPELQKNPKNFPFRVVYGPVWSKDLPEYLEKRPARKPDRMKLAKFTLKHRFRGFITHTTFLLRKIFIYPLIFLFVVLLLLNILNISAKLWWVGELLLWIITSNFIITFTFPIANFTRRFILKGVFFGILNVIVLGTISYMFHNSIIFTLWNISFFFWISFFSTMSLSGSTMATSPSEIQEEYPIFSILNKVLLTISLISLVIGIVFL
;
A
#
# COMPACT_ATOMS: atom_id res chain seq x y z
N MET A 1 -2.98 38.79 -8.99
CA MET A 1 -4.19 38.91 -8.16
C MET A 1 -4.06 37.96 -6.99
N ASN A 2 -3.66 38.50 -5.83
CA ASN A 2 -3.50 37.78 -4.56
C ASN A 2 -4.85 37.68 -3.84
N PRO A 3 -5.18 36.57 -3.15
CA PRO A 3 -6.27 36.56 -2.19
C PRO A 3 -5.78 36.97 -0.80
N ILE A 4 -6.53 37.91 -0.23
CA ILE A 4 -6.46 38.48 1.11
C ILE A 4 -6.77 37.41 2.17
N PRO A 5 -6.02 37.31 3.28
CA PRO A 5 -6.39 36.48 4.42
C PRO A 5 -7.25 37.27 5.42
N VAL A 6 -8.40 36.69 5.77
CA VAL A 6 -9.30 37.18 6.84
C VAL A 6 -8.68 36.82 8.20
N MET A 7 -8.20 37.84 8.92
CA MET A 7 -7.85 37.76 10.34
C MET A 7 -9.14 37.69 11.19
N LEU A 8 -9.23 36.68 12.05
CA LEU A 8 -10.07 36.71 13.25
C LEU A 8 -9.14 36.53 14.45
N GLY A 9 -8.84 37.65 15.10
CA GLY A 9 -8.07 37.69 16.33
C GLY A 9 -8.92 37.22 17.51
N ILE A 10 -8.42 36.22 18.23
CA ILE A 10 -8.85 35.91 19.59
C ILE A 10 -7.65 36.16 20.48
N VAL A 11 -7.79 37.19 21.32
CA VAL A 11 -6.88 37.62 22.37
C VAL A 11 -6.73 36.49 23.40
N TYR A 12 -5.53 35.94 23.54
CA TYR A 12 -5.18 35.08 24.68
C TYR A 12 -4.29 35.87 25.63
N LEU A 13 -4.87 36.23 26.78
CA LEU A 13 -4.20 36.79 27.94
C LEU A 13 -3.16 35.80 28.48
N GLY A 14 -1.90 36.25 28.54
CA GLY A 14 -0.82 35.54 29.19
C GLY A 14 -1.05 35.40 30.69
N LYS A 15 -0.89 34.17 31.19
CA LYS A 15 -0.55 33.93 32.60
C LYS A 15 0.66 33.00 32.65
N SER A 16 1.78 33.58 33.05
CA SER A 16 2.97 32.89 33.55
C SER A 16 2.59 31.97 34.70
N LEU A 17 2.80 30.67 34.53
CA LEU A 17 2.84 29.70 35.62
C LEU A 17 4.16 28.95 35.53
N LYS A 18 5.13 29.39 36.32
CA LYS A 18 6.25 28.56 36.78
C LYS A 18 5.64 27.40 37.57
N THR A 19 5.91 26.16 37.16
CA THR A 19 5.62 24.99 37.98
C THR A 19 6.89 24.18 38.18
N GLU A 20 7.35 24.19 39.43
CA GLU A 20 8.38 23.33 39.96
C GLU A 20 7.98 21.86 39.78
N VAL A 21 8.89 21.07 39.22
CA VAL A 21 8.75 19.62 39.08
C VAL A 21 9.13 18.99 40.43
N SER A 22 8.15 18.47 41.17
CA SER A 22 8.38 17.64 42.36
C SER A 22 8.07 16.16 42.06
N GLY A 23 9.02 15.29 42.40
CA GLY A 23 9.12 13.88 42.02
C GLY A 23 8.17 12.90 42.70
N ASN A 24 6.94 13.28 43.05
CA ASN A 24 6.03 12.42 43.83
C ASN A 24 4.85 11.78 43.05
N LEU A 25 4.79 11.93 41.72
CA LEU A 25 3.73 11.34 40.89
C LEU A 25 4.01 9.91 40.38
N ILE A 26 5.19 9.34 40.67
CA ILE A 26 5.65 8.07 40.06
C ILE A 26 5.12 6.82 40.78
N ASN A 27 4.77 6.89 42.08
CA ASN A 27 4.41 5.68 42.84
C ASN A 27 2.92 5.33 42.86
N ASN A 28 1.99 6.29 42.70
CA ASN A 28 0.56 5.99 42.81
C ASN A 28 -0.11 5.48 41.52
N ASN A 29 0.56 5.58 40.36
CA ASN A 29 0.03 5.07 39.08
C ASN A 29 0.39 3.60 38.79
N LYS A 30 1.28 2.97 39.57
CA LYS A 30 1.68 1.56 39.35
C LYS A 30 0.59 0.52 39.67
N LYS A 31 -0.45 0.88 40.44
CA LYS A 31 -1.46 -0.08 40.93
C LYS A 31 -2.82 -0.02 40.21
N ILE A 32 -3.11 1.00 39.40
CA ILE A 32 -4.44 1.20 38.77
C ILE A 32 -4.51 0.72 37.30
N LEU A 33 -3.39 0.35 36.68
CA LEU A 33 -3.37 -0.04 35.25
C LEU A 33 -3.37 -1.56 34.97
N LYS A 34 -3.72 -2.42 35.94
CA LYS A 34 -3.67 -3.89 35.73
C LYS A 34 -4.97 -4.56 35.26
N ASN A 35 -6.12 -3.89 35.21
CA ASN A 35 -7.37 -4.53 34.75
C ASN A 35 -8.27 -3.58 33.97
N LYS A 36 -8.03 -3.46 32.65
CA LYS A 36 -9.08 -3.12 31.66
C LYS A 36 -8.87 -3.94 30.39
N ILE A 37 -9.60 -5.04 30.30
CA ILE A 37 -9.88 -5.74 29.05
C ILE A 37 -10.78 -4.81 28.22
N GLY A 38 -10.14 -3.89 27.49
CA GLY A 38 -10.81 -2.91 26.66
C GLY A 38 -9.83 -2.39 25.62
N LEU A 39 -10.25 -2.50 24.35
CA LEU A 39 -9.65 -2.01 23.11
C LEU A 39 -8.57 -0.92 23.23
N ILE A 40 -7.49 -1.05 22.45
CA ILE A 40 -6.71 0.00 21.74
C ILE A 40 -5.42 -0.68 21.26
N LEU A 41 -5.18 -0.66 19.96
CA LEU A 41 -3.86 -0.92 19.39
C LEU A 41 -3.80 -0.25 18.01
N MET A 42 -2.58 0.12 17.61
CA MET A 42 -2.13 0.68 16.32
C MET A 42 -1.86 2.19 16.31
N ALA A 43 -1.05 2.67 17.27
CA ALA A 43 -0.45 4.01 17.25
C ALA A 43 0.34 4.29 15.97
N VAL A 44 1.07 3.27 15.50
CA VAL A 44 1.94 3.35 14.33
C VAL A 44 1.17 3.60 13.04
N VAL A 45 -0.13 3.27 12.98
CA VAL A 45 -0.97 3.59 11.82
C VAL A 45 -1.26 5.09 11.72
N TYR A 46 -1.19 5.82 12.84
CA TYR A 46 -1.41 7.27 12.92
C TYR A 46 -0.12 8.09 13.01
N MET A 47 1.05 7.45 13.02
CA MET A 47 2.36 8.08 13.21
C MET A 47 2.54 9.35 12.38
N ARG A 48 2.40 9.26 11.05
CA ARG A 48 2.44 10.42 10.13
C ARG A 48 1.50 11.58 10.45
N LYS A 49 0.38 11.33 11.14
CA LYS A 49 -0.50 12.41 11.61
C LYS A 49 0.06 13.04 12.87
N LEU A 50 0.51 12.22 13.81
CA LEU A 50 1.12 12.70 15.05
C LEU A 50 2.36 13.55 14.75
N GLU A 51 3.11 13.19 13.70
CA GLU A 51 4.30 13.92 13.27
C GLU A 51 4.03 15.37 12.81
N GLN A 52 2.77 15.72 12.51
CA GLN A 52 2.38 17.09 12.18
C GLN A 52 2.23 17.98 13.42
N GLU A 53 2.22 17.40 14.62
CA GLU A 53 1.98 18.10 15.89
C GLU A 53 3.04 17.69 16.94
N PRO A 54 4.33 18.06 16.75
CA PRO A 54 5.45 17.60 17.59
C PRO A 54 5.22 17.77 19.10
N ASP A 55 4.69 18.93 19.53
CA ASP A 55 4.44 19.27 20.94
C ASP A 55 3.55 18.25 21.68
N SER A 56 2.69 17.56 20.95
CA SER A 56 1.74 16.59 21.49
C SER A 56 2.00 15.17 21.03
N TYR A 57 3.08 14.94 20.28
CA TYR A 57 3.42 13.66 19.68
C TYR A 57 3.55 12.58 20.76
N ASP A 58 4.41 12.78 21.76
CA ASP A 58 4.72 11.75 22.76
C ASP A 58 3.52 11.40 23.64
N SER A 59 2.72 12.39 24.05
CA SER A 59 1.52 12.15 24.86
C SER A 59 0.46 11.38 24.08
N LYS A 60 0.21 11.77 22.81
CA LYS A 60 -0.75 11.08 21.93
C LYS A 60 -0.25 9.69 21.54
N PHE A 61 1.04 9.52 21.25
CA PHE A 61 1.63 8.23 20.93
C PHE A 61 1.52 7.28 22.13
N THR A 62 1.84 7.76 23.33
CA THR A 62 1.70 7.01 24.59
C THR A 62 0.26 6.58 24.86
N ALA A 63 -0.72 7.46 24.63
CA ALA A 63 -2.13 7.11 24.76
C ALA A 63 -2.55 6.03 23.76
N LEU A 64 -2.04 6.08 22.53
CA LEU A 64 -2.36 5.13 21.46
C LEU A 64 -1.68 3.76 21.62
N THR A 65 -0.48 3.72 22.22
CA THR A 65 0.25 2.48 22.55
C THR A 65 -0.14 1.92 23.92
N LYS A 66 -0.81 2.71 24.76
CA LYS A 66 -1.10 2.44 26.17
C LYS A 66 0.17 2.22 27.01
N GLY A 67 1.14 3.10 26.84
CA GLY A 67 2.39 3.07 27.61
C GLY A 67 3.46 2.11 27.10
N VAL A 68 3.17 1.25 26.10
CA VAL A 68 4.15 0.28 25.57
C VAL A 68 5.38 0.97 24.96
N ASN A 69 5.22 2.17 24.38
CA ASN A 69 6.37 2.94 23.90
C ASN A 69 7.33 3.33 25.04
N ILE A 70 6.82 3.54 26.25
CA ILE A 70 7.64 3.81 27.44
C ILE A 70 8.38 2.55 27.85
N GLU A 71 7.69 1.40 27.91
CA GLU A 71 8.30 0.09 28.20
C GLU A 71 9.41 -0.25 27.19
N VAL A 72 9.18 0.03 25.90
CA VAL A 72 10.19 -0.12 24.84
C VAL A 72 11.39 0.80 25.10
N ARG A 73 11.14 2.07 25.44
CA ARG A 73 12.20 3.05 25.71
C ARG A 73 13.05 2.63 26.90
N GLU A 74 12.43 2.20 28.00
CA GLU A 74 13.10 1.68 29.19
C GLU A 74 13.96 0.46 28.85
N TRP A 75 13.39 -0.51 28.12
CA TRP A 75 14.11 -1.70 27.68
C TRP A 75 15.34 -1.36 26.82
N ILE A 76 15.26 -0.34 25.97
CA ILE A 76 16.40 0.15 25.17
C ILE A 76 17.44 0.78 26.09
N LEU A 77 17.03 1.69 26.98
CA LEU A 77 17.94 2.38 27.88
C LEU A 77 18.69 1.42 28.81
N ASP A 78 18.09 0.31 29.22
CA ASP A 78 18.75 -0.73 30.02
C ASP A 78 19.86 -1.49 29.25
N LYS A 79 19.83 -1.44 27.92
CA LYS A 79 20.81 -2.10 27.03
C LYS A 79 21.87 -1.14 26.49
N VAL A 80 21.59 0.15 26.57
CA VAL A 80 22.53 1.23 26.25
C VAL A 80 23.50 1.36 27.42
N GLY A 81 24.79 1.14 27.14
CA GLY A 81 25.86 1.35 28.12
C GLY A 81 26.22 2.83 28.26
N THR A 82 27.42 3.09 28.75
CA THR A 82 28.03 4.42 28.80
C THR A 82 29.20 4.50 27.83
N SER A 83 29.61 5.71 27.46
CA SER A 83 30.77 5.98 26.60
C SER A 83 30.73 5.22 25.27
N LYS A 84 29.54 5.15 24.66
CA LYS A 84 29.31 4.57 23.33
C LYS A 84 29.05 5.63 22.29
N SER A 85 29.50 5.36 21.07
CA SER A 85 29.06 6.06 19.85
C SER A 85 27.72 5.46 19.39
N ILE A 86 26.68 6.30 19.35
CA ILE A 86 25.30 5.89 19.07
C ILE A 86 24.74 6.73 17.92
N LEU A 87 24.19 6.06 16.90
CA LEU A 87 23.37 6.69 15.88
C LEU A 87 21.90 6.32 16.10
N GLU A 88 21.04 7.30 16.36
CA GLU A 88 19.58 7.10 16.34
C GLU A 88 19.00 7.52 14.99
N VAL A 89 18.34 6.57 14.30
CA VAL A 89 17.72 6.79 12.99
C VAL A 89 16.19 6.87 13.11
N GLY A 90 15.65 8.04 12.77
CA GLY A 90 14.25 8.39 12.99
C GLY A 90 14.00 8.79 14.44
N CYS A 91 14.77 9.76 14.95
CA CYS A 91 14.75 10.14 16.36
C CYS A 91 13.46 10.86 16.81
N GLY A 92 12.61 11.32 15.87
CA GLY A 92 11.36 12.00 16.19
C GLY A 92 11.58 13.19 17.12
N THR A 93 10.94 13.18 18.28
CA THR A 93 11.01 14.27 19.27
C THR A 93 12.36 14.39 19.99
N GLY A 94 13.30 13.46 19.79
CA GLY A 94 14.61 13.45 20.45
C GLY A 94 14.59 12.97 21.90
N SER A 95 13.44 12.55 22.43
CA SER A 95 13.31 12.12 23.83
C SER A 95 14.24 10.96 24.19
N LEU A 96 14.38 9.96 23.30
CA LEU A 96 15.27 8.82 23.51
C LEU A 96 16.74 9.23 23.33
N ALA A 97 17.07 9.95 22.25
CA ALA A 97 18.40 10.51 22.00
C ALA A 97 18.97 11.24 23.23
N SER A 98 18.18 12.15 23.80
CA SER A 98 18.57 12.94 24.96
C SER A 98 18.89 12.06 26.18
N GLN A 99 18.05 11.06 26.47
CA GLN A 99 18.30 10.15 27.60
C GLN A 99 19.53 9.26 27.40
N MET A 100 19.81 8.86 26.17
CA MET A 100 21.04 8.12 25.86
C MET A 100 22.27 9.00 26.04
N ALA A 101 22.21 10.26 25.61
CA ALA A 101 23.31 11.21 25.75
C ALA A 101 23.58 11.54 27.23
N ILE A 102 22.52 11.81 28.03
CA ILE A 102 22.61 12.04 29.49
C ILE A 102 23.27 10.87 30.24
N LYS A 103 23.21 9.65 29.70
CA LYS A 103 23.94 8.48 30.23
C LYS A 103 25.45 8.50 29.92
N GLY A 104 26.00 9.60 29.40
CA GLY A 104 27.41 9.73 29.05
C GLY A 104 27.79 9.08 27.72
N ASN A 105 26.91 9.12 26.72
CA ASN A 105 27.16 8.59 25.38
C ASN A 105 27.29 9.71 24.34
N ASP A 106 27.92 9.39 23.21
CA ASP A 106 28.03 10.26 22.05
C ASP A 106 26.94 9.92 21.04
N VAL A 107 25.88 10.73 21.01
CA VAL A 107 24.65 10.46 20.27
C VAL A 107 24.53 11.39 19.07
N ILE A 108 24.45 10.80 17.89
CA ILE A 108 24.01 11.47 16.66
C ILE A 108 22.57 11.04 16.41
N ALA A 109 21.64 11.98 16.43
CA ALA A 109 20.21 11.74 16.27
C ALA A 109 19.73 12.34 14.95
N ILE A 110 19.25 11.48 14.04
CA ILE A 110 18.80 11.90 12.72
C ILE A 110 17.31 11.65 12.49
N ASP A 111 16.68 12.58 11.80
CA ASP A 111 15.33 12.45 11.28
C ASP A 111 15.23 13.12 9.90
N ILE A 112 14.35 12.60 9.04
CA ILE A 112 14.13 13.19 7.72
C ILE A 112 13.26 14.46 7.82
N ASN A 113 12.44 14.56 8.87
CA ASN A 113 11.57 15.69 9.10
C ASN A 113 12.30 16.79 9.89
N PHE A 114 12.60 17.89 9.19
CA PHE A 114 13.22 19.07 9.79
C PHE A 114 12.43 19.65 10.97
N GLN A 115 11.10 19.55 10.97
CA GLN A 115 10.28 20.04 12.10
C GLN A 115 10.51 19.22 13.37
N MET A 116 10.74 17.92 13.24
CA MET A 116 11.07 17.04 14.37
C MET A 116 12.43 17.38 14.96
N ILE A 117 13.44 17.60 14.10
CA ILE A 117 14.77 18.04 14.52
C ILE A 117 14.72 19.37 15.27
N ASN A 118 14.01 20.38 14.74
CA ASN A 118 13.87 21.66 15.42
C ASN A 118 13.18 21.52 16.78
N TYR A 119 12.11 20.74 16.85
CA TYR A 119 11.42 20.47 18.11
C TYR A 119 12.36 19.80 19.13
N ALA A 120 13.11 18.78 18.69
CA ALA A 120 14.06 18.06 19.54
C ALA A 120 15.13 18.99 20.11
N MET A 121 15.74 19.85 19.26
CA MET A 121 16.75 20.82 19.68
C MET A 121 16.22 21.83 20.71
N GLN A 122 14.96 22.25 20.59
CA GLN A 122 14.34 23.23 21.51
C GLN A 122 14.00 22.61 22.87
N ASN A 123 13.54 21.35 22.89
CA ASN A 123 13.07 20.69 24.11
C ASN A 123 14.15 19.90 24.85
N TYR A 124 15.20 19.49 24.13
CA TYR A 124 16.31 18.69 24.66
C TYR A 124 17.65 19.29 24.20
N PRO A 125 18.13 20.35 24.87
CA PRO A 125 19.37 21.03 24.48
C PRO A 125 20.58 20.10 24.48
N SER A 126 21.52 20.37 23.56
CA SER A 126 22.77 19.61 23.40
C SER A 126 23.83 19.91 24.46
N ASP A 127 23.61 20.89 25.34
CA ASP A 127 24.53 21.27 26.42
C ASP A 127 24.34 20.32 27.61
N LEU A 128 25.11 19.24 27.61
CA LEU A 128 25.06 18.17 28.60
C LEU A 128 26.33 18.15 29.44
N LYS A 129 26.20 17.81 30.72
CA LYS A 129 27.36 17.65 31.62
C LYS A 129 28.23 16.46 31.24
N GLU A 130 27.61 15.41 30.72
CA GLU A 130 28.24 14.16 30.30
C GLU A 130 27.63 13.73 28.96
N GLY A 131 28.46 13.20 28.07
CA GLY A 131 28.06 12.78 26.71
C GLY A 131 27.92 13.94 25.72
N THR A 132 27.62 13.60 24.47
CA THR A 132 27.38 14.57 23.39
C THR A 132 26.08 14.25 22.67
N LEU A 133 25.37 15.28 22.21
CA LEU A 133 24.10 15.13 21.49
C LEU A 133 24.05 16.05 20.27
N LEU A 134 24.15 15.45 19.08
CA LEU A 134 24.06 16.16 17.81
C LEU A 134 22.77 15.79 17.09
N TYR A 135 21.92 16.77 16.82
CA TYR A 135 20.76 16.60 15.96
C TYR A 135 21.10 16.99 14.53
N GLN A 136 20.67 16.18 13.57
CA GLN A 136 20.88 16.48 12.16
C GLN A 136 19.73 15.95 11.30
N THR A 137 19.42 16.65 10.21
CA THR A 137 18.57 16.06 9.18
C THR A 137 19.30 14.94 8.44
N GLY A 138 18.67 13.77 8.34
CA GLY A 138 19.28 12.59 7.73
C GLY A 138 18.27 11.52 7.36
N SER A 139 18.70 10.48 6.65
CA SER A 139 17.82 9.37 6.25
C SER A 139 18.47 8.02 6.44
N PHE A 140 17.66 6.96 6.45
CA PHE A 140 18.16 5.58 6.44
C PHE A 140 19.02 5.25 5.20
N SER A 141 18.84 5.98 4.09
CA SER A 141 19.56 5.77 2.84
C SER A 141 20.93 6.47 2.80
N ASN A 142 21.08 7.56 3.57
CA ASN A 142 22.31 8.33 3.65
C ASN A 142 22.48 8.84 5.10
N MET A 143 23.27 8.12 5.88
CA MET A 143 23.53 8.41 7.29
C MET A 143 24.79 9.27 7.41
N PRO A 144 24.77 10.37 8.18
CA PRO A 144 25.90 11.32 8.28
C PRO A 144 26.97 10.83 9.26
N VAL A 145 27.41 9.59 9.12
CA VAL A 145 28.46 8.97 9.93
C VAL A 145 29.38 8.14 9.06
N GLU A 146 30.61 7.95 9.52
CA GLU A 146 31.60 7.14 8.81
C GLU A 146 31.28 5.63 8.89
N ALA A 147 31.86 4.87 7.97
CA ALA A 147 31.79 3.41 8.02
C ALA A 147 32.54 2.88 9.26
N ASN A 148 32.05 1.79 9.85
CA ASN A 148 32.64 1.16 11.04
C ASN A 148 32.90 2.13 12.21
N SER A 149 32.05 3.14 12.40
CA SER A 149 32.27 4.19 13.40
C SER A 149 31.33 4.10 14.61
N GLN A 150 30.22 3.35 14.52
CA GLN A 150 29.17 3.33 15.55
C GLN A 150 29.20 2.02 16.37
N ASP A 151 29.14 2.13 17.69
CA ASP A 151 28.98 0.97 18.59
C ASP A 151 27.53 0.47 18.59
N LEU A 152 26.57 1.39 18.45
CA LEU A 152 25.15 1.12 18.50
C LEU A 152 24.40 1.94 17.45
N VAL A 153 23.49 1.29 16.73
CA VAL A 153 22.48 1.99 15.92
C VAL A 153 21.12 1.67 16.49
N ILE A 154 20.29 2.69 16.73
CA ILE A 154 18.95 2.52 17.28
C ILE A 154 17.90 3.08 16.32
N SER A 155 16.77 2.38 16.17
CA SER A 155 15.61 2.93 15.49
C SER A 155 14.31 2.46 16.14
N THR A 156 13.48 3.40 16.58
CA THR A 156 12.21 3.08 17.23
C THR A 156 11.02 3.52 16.39
N PHE A 157 10.14 2.57 16.10
CA PHE A 157 8.91 2.66 15.33
C PHE A 157 8.99 3.19 13.88
N MET A 158 10.13 3.75 13.45
CA MET A 158 10.37 4.23 12.07
C MET A 158 10.24 3.12 11.03
N LEU A 159 10.63 1.87 11.29
CA LEU A 159 10.60 0.81 10.26
C LEU A 159 9.20 0.55 9.64
N SER A 160 8.13 0.95 10.32
CA SER A 160 6.77 0.82 9.80
C SER A 160 6.44 1.89 8.74
N GLU A 161 7.24 2.95 8.65
CA GLU A 161 7.22 3.95 7.58
C GLU A 161 7.84 3.41 6.27
N LEU A 162 8.71 2.40 6.38
CA LEU A 162 9.53 1.90 5.28
C LEU A 162 8.85 0.76 4.50
N ARG A 163 8.96 0.81 3.18
CA ARG A 163 8.61 -0.29 2.26
C ARG A 163 9.60 -1.45 2.40
N PRO A 164 9.23 -2.66 1.93
CA PRO A 164 10.10 -3.84 1.96
C PRO A 164 11.53 -3.67 1.44
N PHE A 165 11.76 -2.87 0.38
CA PHE A 165 13.12 -2.62 -0.12
C PHE A 165 13.86 -1.59 0.72
N GLU A 166 13.19 -0.52 1.16
CA GLU A 166 13.74 0.47 2.08
C GLU A 166 14.18 -0.18 3.40
N GLN A 167 13.43 -1.18 3.90
CA GLN A 167 13.81 -1.99 5.07
C GLN A 167 15.13 -2.75 4.85
N GLN A 168 15.36 -3.28 3.64
CA GLN A 168 16.60 -3.98 3.28
C GLN A 168 17.76 -2.98 3.16
N ILE A 169 17.54 -1.84 2.49
CA ILE A 169 18.53 -0.76 2.36
C ILE A 169 18.95 -0.25 3.74
N PHE A 170 17.99 0.01 4.63
CA PHE A 170 18.25 0.39 6.02
C PHE A 170 19.18 -0.61 6.71
N LEU A 171 18.83 -1.91 6.69
CA LEU A 171 19.67 -2.94 7.33
C LEU A 171 21.10 -2.95 6.76
N ARG A 172 21.25 -2.87 5.43
CA ARG A 172 22.57 -2.86 4.79
C ARG A 172 23.38 -1.62 5.16
N ASN A 173 22.76 -0.45 5.23
CA ASN A 173 23.45 0.79 5.62
C ASN A 173 23.82 0.79 7.10
N VAL A 174 22.95 0.29 7.98
CA VAL A 174 23.28 0.07 9.39
C VAL A 174 24.47 -0.87 9.54
N TRP A 175 24.50 -1.97 8.76
CA TRP A 175 25.61 -2.90 8.79
C TRP A 175 26.93 -2.21 8.45
N LYS A 176 26.97 -1.30 7.47
CA LYS A 176 28.19 -0.59 7.06
C LYS A 176 28.72 0.37 8.14
N VAL A 177 27.84 1.07 8.86
CA VAL A 177 28.25 2.09 9.85
C VAL A 177 28.62 1.49 11.21
N LEU A 178 28.11 0.29 11.52
CA LEU A 178 28.44 -0.40 12.76
C LEU A 178 29.91 -0.88 12.78
N LYS A 179 30.59 -0.71 13.91
CA LYS A 179 31.87 -1.38 14.21
C LYS A 179 31.73 -2.91 14.20
N PRO A 180 32.84 -3.67 14.12
CA PRO A 180 32.84 -5.08 14.52
C PRO A 180 32.24 -5.24 15.92
N ASN A 181 31.42 -6.28 16.14
CA ASN A 181 30.62 -6.46 17.38
C ASN A 181 29.62 -5.34 17.72
N GLY A 182 29.45 -4.35 16.84
CA GLY A 182 28.44 -3.31 16.97
C GLY A 182 27.02 -3.90 16.94
N ARG A 183 26.07 -3.20 17.56
CA ARG A 183 24.70 -3.70 17.73
C ARG A 183 23.68 -2.78 17.05
N LEU A 184 22.65 -3.38 16.48
CA LEU A 184 21.46 -2.67 16.01
C LEU A 184 20.29 -2.98 16.95
N VAL A 185 19.67 -1.96 17.52
CA VAL A 185 18.46 -2.11 18.33
C VAL A 185 17.28 -1.50 17.58
N ILE A 186 16.25 -2.29 17.32
CA ILE A 186 15.04 -1.84 16.64
C ILE A 186 13.81 -2.14 17.46
N ALA A 187 12.82 -1.26 17.42
CA ALA A 187 11.48 -1.54 17.91
C ALA A 187 10.45 -1.17 16.85
N ALA A 188 9.49 -2.03 16.55
CA ALA A 188 8.50 -1.75 15.50
C ALA A 188 7.17 -2.50 15.70
N GLU A 189 6.17 -2.18 14.87
CA GLU A 189 4.90 -2.89 14.82
C GLU A 189 4.95 -4.09 13.86
N PHE A 190 4.89 -5.30 14.40
CA PHE A 190 4.92 -6.54 13.63
C PHE A 190 3.52 -7.17 13.49
N VAL A 191 3.40 -8.10 12.54
CA VAL A 191 2.19 -8.91 12.39
C VAL A 191 2.23 -10.03 13.45
N PRO A 192 1.24 -10.11 14.36
CA PRO A 192 1.23 -11.14 15.39
C PRO A 192 0.89 -12.51 14.80
N ASN A 193 1.25 -13.56 15.54
CA ASN A 193 0.99 -14.95 15.19
C ASN A 193 -0.34 -15.46 15.78
N GLY A 194 -0.75 -16.67 15.35
CA GLY A 194 -1.94 -17.35 15.88
C GLY A 194 -3.27 -16.60 15.68
N LEU A 195 -4.19 -16.78 16.62
CA LEU A 195 -5.54 -16.20 16.60
C LEU A 195 -5.52 -14.66 16.61
N TRP A 196 -4.51 -14.05 17.24
CA TRP A 196 -4.35 -12.60 17.30
C TRP A 196 -4.15 -11.94 15.93
N LYS A 197 -3.64 -12.69 14.94
CA LYS A 197 -3.52 -12.24 13.55
C LYS A 197 -4.87 -11.85 12.95
N LEU A 198 -5.94 -12.57 13.27
CA LEU A 198 -7.28 -12.27 12.76
C LEU A 198 -7.81 -10.97 13.39
N VAL A 199 -7.72 -10.87 14.72
CA VAL A 199 -8.11 -9.68 15.49
C VAL A 199 -7.35 -8.45 14.99
N PHE A 200 -6.04 -8.58 14.78
CA PHE A 200 -5.17 -7.53 14.24
C PHE A 200 -5.60 -7.07 12.85
N LYS A 201 -5.88 -8.01 11.93
CA LYS A 201 -6.35 -7.68 10.58
C LYS A 201 -7.69 -6.93 10.57
N ILE A 202 -8.65 -7.38 11.38
CA ILE A 202 -9.98 -6.74 11.49
C ILE A 202 -9.82 -5.31 12.01
N LYS A 203 -9.01 -5.11 13.05
CA LYS A 203 -8.72 -3.78 13.61
C LYS A 203 -8.02 -2.89 12.59
N ARG A 204 -6.91 -3.33 11.98
CA ARG A 204 -6.17 -2.57 10.95
C ARG A 204 -7.06 -2.18 9.78
N TRP A 205 -8.00 -3.05 9.38
CA TRP A 205 -8.98 -2.73 8.33
C TRP A 205 -9.90 -1.56 8.73
N ARG A 206 -10.45 -1.53 9.95
CA ARG A 206 -11.27 -0.42 10.46
C ARG A 206 -10.48 0.90 10.47
N TYR A 207 -9.23 0.87 10.92
CA TYR A 207 -8.37 2.06 10.97
C TYR A 207 -7.98 2.56 9.58
N LYS A 208 -7.62 1.67 8.64
CA LYS A 208 -7.38 2.06 7.25
C LYS A 208 -8.60 2.76 6.64
N LYS A 209 -9.83 2.33 6.97
CA LYS A 209 -11.05 3.03 6.55
C LYS A 209 -11.13 4.44 7.13
N LYS A 210 -10.76 4.63 8.40
CA LYS A 210 -10.71 5.95 9.07
C LYS A 210 -9.62 6.85 8.48
N LEU A 211 -8.40 6.35 8.25
CA LEU A 211 -7.32 7.12 7.62
C LEU A 211 -7.67 7.59 6.21
N ARG A 212 -8.32 6.74 5.41
CA ARG A 212 -8.77 7.13 4.06
C ARG A 212 -9.74 8.31 4.09
N ARG A 213 -10.62 8.39 5.09
CA ARG A 213 -11.52 9.55 5.28
C ARG A 213 -10.73 10.83 5.59
N LEU A 214 -9.60 10.70 6.28
CA LEU A 214 -8.69 11.79 6.62
C LEU A 214 -7.64 12.09 5.52
N LYS A 215 -7.68 11.37 4.38
CA LYS A 215 -6.67 11.46 3.30
C LYS A 215 -5.22 11.24 3.77
N LEU A 216 -5.03 10.46 4.84
CA LEU A 216 -3.70 10.15 5.38
C LEU A 216 -3.17 8.84 4.79
N ARG A 217 -1.86 8.79 4.51
CA ARG A 217 -1.16 7.54 4.13
C ARG A 217 -1.04 6.64 5.37
N SER A 218 -1.18 5.32 5.16
CA SER A 218 -1.00 4.33 6.22
C SER A 218 0.43 3.80 6.23
N THR A 219 0.94 3.44 7.40
CA THR A 219 2.18 2.68 7.56
C THR A 219 2.10 1.27 6.98
N PHE A 220 3.27 0.71 6.70
CA PHE A 220 3.49 -0.64 6.20
C PHE A 220 3.59 -1.66 7.34
N LEU A 221 3.40 -2.93 7.01
CA LEU A 221 3.59 -4.04 7.94
C LEU A 221 4.95 -4.66 7.68
N LEU A 222 5.70 -4.97 8.74
CA LEU A 222 6.95 -5.73 8.67
C LEU A 222 6.66 -7.23 8.42
N LYS A 223 6.10 -7.55 7.24
CA LYS A 223 5.66 -8.91 6.88
C LYS A 223 6.81 -9.87 6.59
N TRP A 224 7.90 -9.36 6.01
CA TRP A 224 9.03 -10.15 5.53
C TRP A 224 10.35 -9.79 6.21
N PHE A 225 10.32 -8.87 7.18
CA PHE A 225 11.51 -8.28 7.78
C PHE A 225 12.47 -9.32 8.36
N PHE A 226 11.94 -10.33 9.08
CA PHE A 226 12.75 -11.43 9.63
C PHE A 226 13.53 -12.21 8.57
N ASN A 227 13.03 -12.26 7.32
CA ASN A 227 13.72 -12.97 6.25
C ASN A 227 14.97 -12.24 5.76
N TYR A 228 15.11 -10.94 6.07
CA TYR A 228 16.21 -10.11 5.60
C TYR A 228 17.42 -10.13 6.54
N ILE A 229 17.18 -10.37 7.84
CA ILE A 229 18.17 -10.23 8.91
C ILE A 229 19.43 -11.07 8.63
N GLU A 230 19.25 -12.39 8.53
CA GLU A 230 20.39 -13.30 8.33
C GLU A 230 21.06 -13.12 6.95
N PRO A 231 20.32 -13.03 5.81
CA PRO A 231 20.95 -12.87 4.50
C PRO A 231 21.73 -11.55 4.32
N ILE A 232 21.39 -10.51 5.08
CA ILE A 232 22.15 -9.25 5.08
C ILE A 232 23.41 -9.35 5.96
N GLY A 233 23.46 -10.29 6.90
CA GLY A 233 24.62 -10.51 7.77
C GLY A 233 24.40 -10.08 9.22
N PHE A 234 23.16 -10.19 9.73
CA PHE A 234 22.84 -10.01 11.14
C PHE A 234 22.38 -11.30 11.81
N LYS A 235 22.64 -11.42 13.11
CA LYS A 235 22.06 -12.43 14.00
C LYS A 235 21.18 -11.76 15.05
N ILE A 236 20.06 -12.39 15.41
CA ILE A 236 19.22 -11.92 16.51
C ILE A 236 19.86 -12.37 17.83
N LYS A 237 20.28 -11.40 18.64
CA LYS A 237 20.87 -11.64 19.96
C LYS A 237 19.82 -11.65 21.06
N ALA A 238 18.87 -10.71 21.02
CA ALA A 238 17.77 -10.64 21.98
C ALA A 238 16.50 -10.16 21.30
N LYS A 239 15.37 -10.53 21.89
CA LYS A 239 14.04 -10.16 21.42
C LYS A 239 13.09 -9.97 22.60
N GLU A 240 12.27 -8.93 22.54
CA GLU A 240 11.22 -8.64 23.51
C GLU A 240 9.88 -8.42 22.80
N ASP A 241 8.79 -8.95 23.36
CA ASP A 241 7.47 -8.96 22.73
C ASP A 241 6.40 -8.34 23.64
N TRP A 242 5.74 -7.28 23.17
CA TRP A 242 4.60 -6.67 23.85
C TRP A 242 3.30 -6.90 23.09
N LYS A 243 2.18 -6.86 23.84
CA LYS A 243 0.81 -6.91 23.28
C LYS A 243 0.62 -8.07 22.29
N HIS A 244 0.97 -9.28 22.72
CA HIS A 244 0.88 -10.51 21.93
C HIS A 244 1.74 -10.47 20.65
N GLY A 245 2.92 -9.84 20.72
CA GLY A 245 3.90 -9.77 19.63
C GLY A 245 3.52 -8.79 18.52
N THR A 246 2.64 -7.83 18.81
CA THR A 246 2.30 -6.76 17.86
C THR A 246 3.33 -5.63 17.88
N ILE A 247 3.95 -5.38 19.03
CA ILE A 247 5.12 -4.52 19.17
C ILE A 247 6.25 -5.42 19.61
N GLN A 248 7.37 -5.38 18.88
CA GLN A 248 8.55 -6.20 19.20
C GLN A 248 9.78 -5.31 19.17
N ALA A 249 10.71 -5.55 20.08
CA ALA A 249 12.06 -5.01 20.04
C ALA A 249 13.07 -6.12 19.76
N LEU A 250 14.06 -5.84 18.93
CA LEU A 250 15.10 -6.77 18.52
C LEU A 250 16.46 -6.13 18.74
N GLU A 251 17.38 -6.89 19.35
CA GLU A 251 18.81 -6.59 19.39
C GLU A 251 19.50 -7.50 18.37
N LEU A 252 20.11 -6.89 17.36
CA LEU A 252 20.82 -7.55 16.27
C LEU A 252 22.32 -7.28 16.40
N ILE A 253 23.13 -8.26 16.05
CA ILE A 253 24.59 -8.14 15.98
C ILE A 253 25.09 -8.55 14.60
N LYS A 254 26.24 -8.04 14.17
CA LYS A 254 26.88 -8.52 12.94
C LYS A 254 27.19 -10.01 13.06
N ASP A 255 26.99 -10.74 11.96
CA ASP A 255 27.42 -12.12 11.81
C ASP A 255 28.88 -12.17 11.34
N ASP A 256 29.80 -11.82 12.24
CA ASP A 256 31.24 -11.71 11.94
C ASP A 256 31.87 -13.09 11.66
N ASP A 257 31.24 -14.18 12.13
CA ASP A 257 31.71 -15.57 11.96
C ASP A 257 31.78 -16.03 10.49
N LYS A 258 31.10 -15.34 9.57
CA LYS A 258 31.06 -15.69 8.15
C LYS A 258 32.18 -15.05 7.32
N GLY A 259 33.10 -14.29 7.92
CA GLY A 259 34.17 -13.60 7.20
C GLY A 259 33.63 -12.57 6.18
N ILE A 260 32.47 -11.99 6.47
CA ILE A 260 31.75 -11.10 5.57
C ILE A 260 32.31 -9.67 5.70
N ASN A 261 32.92 -9.17 4.63
CA ASN A 261 33.43 -7.79 4.58
C ASN A 261 32.38 -6.76 4.12
N GLU A 262 31.26 -7.22 3.55
CA GLU A 262 30.19 -6.36 3.04
C GLU A 262 28.80 -6.96 3.31
N PRO A 263 27.76 -6.13 3.55
CA PRO A 263 26.44 -6.67 3.85
C PRO A 263 25.86 -7.41 2.65
N GLY A 264 25.30 -8.60 2.93
CA GLY A 264 24.70 -9.45 1.92
C GLY A 264 23.38 -8.91 1.36
N TYR A 265 22.76 -9.72 0.51
CA TYR A 265 21.51 -9.39 -0.18
C TYR A 265 20.47 -10.49 0.03
N TYR A 266 19.22 -10.07 0.24
CA TYR A 266 18.12 -11.00 0.39
C TYR A 266 17.55 -11.43 -0.96
N GLN A 267 17.38 -12.74 -1.15
CA GLN A 267 16.65 -13.30 -2.28
C GLN A 267 15.40 -14.04 -1.80
N PRO A 268 14.20 -13.66 -2.27
CA PRO A 268 12.97 -14.32 -1.88
C PRO A 268 12.88 -15.75 -2.44
N SER A 269 12.30 -16.65 -1.66
CA SER A 269 12.01 -18.01 -2.12
C SER A 269 11.02 -17.99 -3.30
N PRO A 270 11.25 -18.81 -4.35
CA PRO A 270 10.40 -18.80 -5.53
C PRO A 270 8.97 -19.23 -5.19
N LYS A 271 7.99 -18.52 -5.76
CA LYS A 271 6.57 -18.85 -5.55
C LYS A 271 6.10 -19.81 -6.64
N ARG A 272 5.38 -20.87 -6.24
CA ARG A 272 4.75 -21.79 -7.21
C ARG A 272 3.82 -21.02 -8.16
N PHE A 273 4.14 -21.08 -9.45
CA PHE A 273 3.36 -20.45 -10.53
C PHE A 273 2.65 -21.47 -11.43
N LYS A 274 2.66 -22.77 -11.08
CA LYS A 274 1.94 -23.85 -11.78
C LYS A 274 1.04 -24.64 -10.82
N GLY A 275 0.20 -25.48 -11.40
CA GLY A 275 -0.71 -26.37 -10.67
C GLY A 275 -1.96 -25.69 -10.15
N ILE A 276 -2.83 -26.49 -9.53
CA ILE A 276 -4.17 -26.07 -9.11
C ILE A 276 -4.15 -24.92 -8.09
N ILE A 277 -3.21 -24.93 -7.14
CA ILE A 277 -3.06 -23.86 -6.14
C ILE A 277 -2.77 -22.51 -6.81
N SER A 278 -1.87 -22.48 -7.80
CA SER A 278 -1.56 -21.26 -8.55
C SER A 278 -2.78 -20.77 -9.32
N GLN A 279 -3.56 -21.69 -9.90
CA GLN A 279 -4.78 -21.36 -10.62
C GLN A 279 -5.87 -20.79 -9.69
N LEU A 280 -6.05 -21.37 -8.50
CA LEU A 280 -6.97 -20.84 -7.48
C LEU A 280 -6.57 -19.43 -7.02
N ARG A 281 -5.26 -19.14 -6.90
CA ARG A 281 -4.78 -17.79 -6.57
C ARG A 281 -5.03 -16.79 -7.69
N ILE A 282 -4.90 -17.21 -8.96
CA ILE A 282 -5.30 -16.38 -10.10
C ILE A 282 -6.80 -16.08 -10.04
N TYR A 283 -7.65 -17.09 -9.81
CA TYR A 283 -9.09 -16.89 -9.71
C TYR A 283 -9.44 -15.94 -8.57
N ARG A 284 -8.84 -16.12 -7.39
CA ARG A 284 -8.96 -15.15 -6.30
C ARG A 284 -8.60 -13.74 -6.79
N CYS A 285 -7.45 -13.56 -7.45
CA CYS A 285 -7.06 -12.26 -7.99
C CYS A 285 -8.05 -11.70 -9.03
N ILE A 286 -8.70 -12.54 -9.84
CA ILE A 286 -9.72 -12.11 -10.81
C ILE A 286 -11.00 -11.66 -10.09
N TYR A 287 -11.44 -12.39 -9.06
CA TYR A 287 -12.64 -12.08 -8.27
C TYR A 287 -12.42 -10.99 -7.21
N THR A 288 -11.17 -10.74 -6.82
CA THR A 288 -10.87 -9.84 -5.71
C THR A 288 -9.89 -8.72 -6.03
N GLY A 289 -9.23 -8.72 -7.19
CA GLY A 289 -8.05 -7.90 -7.45
C GLY A 289 -8.25 -6.38 -7.42
N GLN A 290 -9.47 -5.88 -7.63
CA GLN A 290 -9.79 -4.45 -7.47
C GLN A 290 -10.03 -4.04 -6.00
N ILE A 291 -10.20 -5.03 -5.11
CA ILE A 291 -10.57 -4.82 -3.70
C ILE A 291 -9.42 -5.17 -2.77
N ASP A 292 -8.78 -6.30 -3.04
CA ASP A 292 -7.74 -6.90 -2.21
C ASP A 292 -6.40 -6.76 -2.92
N LEU A 293 -5.46 -6.05 -2.27
CA LEU A 293 -4.07 -6.03 -2.68
C LEU A 293 -3.44 -7.38 -2.31
N VAL A 294 -2.89 -8.09 -3.31
CA VAL A 294 -2.30 -9.42 -3.11
C VAL A 294 -0.81 -9.39 -3.49
N PRO A 295 0.05 -8.74 -2.68
CA PRO A 295 1.48 -8.66 -2.95
C PRO A 295 2.21 -9.97 -2.64
N ILE A 296 3.16 -10.32 -3.50
CA ILE A 296 4.23 -11.26 -3.19
C ILE A 296 5.43 -10.51 -2.59
N ASN A 297 6.41 -11.24 -2.05
CA ASN A 297 7.62 -10.61 -1.54
C ASN A 297 8.36 -9.93 -2.71
N PRO A 298 8.57 -8.62 -2.72
CA PRO A 298 9.39 -7.98 -3.75
C PRO A 298 10.85 -8.45 -3.62
N GLY A 299 11.58 -8.45 -4.72
CA GLY A 299 12.95 -8.96 -4.79
C GLY A 299 13.29 -9.58 -6.13
N ILE A 300 14.43 -10.25 -6.20
CA ILE A 300 14.90 -10.90 -7.42
C ILE A 300 14.56 -12.38 -7.43
N TYR A 301 14.03 -12.85 -8.57
CA TYR A 301 13.66 -14.24 -8.81
C TYR A 301 14.40 -14.78 -10.03
N LYS A 302 14.48 -16.11 -10.15
CA LYS A 302 15.09 -16.81 -11.28
C LYS A 302 14.02 -17.50 -12.12
N SER A 303 14.04 -17.28 -13.43
CA SER A 303 13.41 -18.18 -14.39
C SER A 303 14.49 -19.08 -14.97
N GLY A 304 14.30 -20.40 -14.90
CA GLY A 304 15.35 -21.35 -15.29
C GLY A 304 16.59 -21.22 -14.41
N ASN A 305 17.75 -21.34 -15.03
CA ASN A 305 19.08 -21.21 -14.43
C ASN A 305 19.81 -20.01 -15.05
N PRO A 306 19.43 -18.77 -14.70
CA PRO A 306 20.02 -17.58 -15.30
C PRO A 306 21.51 -17.50 -15.03
N LYS A 307 22.27 -17.17 -16.08
CA LYS A 307 23.70 -16.87 -16.03
C LYS A 307 23.92 -15.37 -15.92
N GLU A 308 25.15 -14.94 -15.76
CA GLU A 308 25.48 -13.50 -15.73
C GLU A 308 25.09 -12.77 -17.03
N SER A 309 25.07 -13.48 -18.16
CA SER A 309 24.67 -12.95 -19.47
C SER A 309 23.16 -12.96 -19.71
N SER A 310 22.37 -13.53 -18.80
CA SER A 310 20.92 -13.64 -18.95
C SER A 310 20.22 -12.29 -18.89
N PRO A 311 19.09 -12.11 -19.60
CA PRO A 311 18.33 -10.86 -19.56
C PRO A 311 17.71 -10.62 -18.18
N ILE A 312 17.48 -9.34 -17.88
CA ILE A 312 16.79 -8.90 -16.68
C ILE A 312 15.39 -8.42 -17.05
N ILE A 313 14.37 -9.12 -16.55
CA ILE A 313 12.95 -8.81 -16.77
C ILE A 313 12.40 -8.16 -15.51
N VAL A 314 11.83 -6.97 -15.65
CA VAL A 314 11.22 -6.25 -14.52
C VAL A 314 9.72 -6.53 -14.49
N THR A 315 9.15 -6.73 -13.31
CA THR A 315 7.71 -6.92 -13.12
C THR A 315 7.24 -6.32 -11.79
N ALA A 316 5.93 -6.22 -11.62
CA ALA A 316 5.26 -5.78 -10.39
C ALA A 316 5.03 -6.95 -9.41
N ASN A 317 5.04 -6.69 -8.10
CA ASN A 317 4.79 -7.69 -7.06
C ASN A 317 3.32 -8.09 -6.85
N TYR A 318 2.42 -7.72 -7.76
CA TYR A 318 1.07 -8.29 -7.78
C TYR A 318 1.11 -9.78 -8.17
N GLU A 319 0.55 -10.64 -7.32
CA GLU A 319 0.62 -12.09 -7.48
C GLU A 319 0.17 -12.57 -8.87
N PHE A 320 -0.91 -12.01 -9.42
CA PHE A 320 -1.36 -12.41 -10.76
C PHE A 320 -0.38 -11.99 -11.87
N THR A 321 0.21 -10.79 -11.77
CA THR A 321 1.22 -10.31 -12.73
C THR A 321 2.44 -11.22 -12.68
N TYR A 322 2.97 -11.48 -11.49
CA TYR A 322 4.14 -12.33 -11.30
C TYR A 322 3.92 -13.74 -11.86
N ILE A 323 2.80 -14.40 -11.51
CA ILE A 323 2.51 -15.76 -11.98
C ILE A 323 2.46 -15.82 -13.51
N LYS A 324 1.86 -14.81 -14.17
CA LYS A 324 1.84 -14.75 -15.64
C LYS A 324 3.23 -14.62 -16.24
N VAL A 325 4.03 -13.67 -15.75
CA VAL A 325 5.41 -13.48 -16.23
C VAL A 325 6.24 -14.75 -16.06
N MET A 326 6.19 -15.39 -14.89
CA MET A 326 6.94 -16.63 -14.64
C MET A 326 6.45 -17.82 -15.47
N ARG A 327 5.15 -17.89 -15.80
CA ARG A 327 4.62 -18.92 -16.72
C ARG A 327 5.13 -18.71 -18.14
N ASP A 328 5.14 -17.46 -18.60
CA ASP A 328 5.52 -17.12 -19.98
C ASP A 328 7.05 -17.18 -20.19
N LEU A 329 7.85 -16.99 -19.14
CA LEU A 329 9.30 -17.17 -19.16
C LEU A 329 9.74 -18.64 -18.99
N LYS A 330 8.82 -19.60 -18.92
CA LYS A 330 9.17 -21.02 -18.72
C LYS A 330 10.10 -21.47 -19.86
N GLY A 331 11.26 -22.02 -19.48
CA GLY A 331 12.28 -22.47 -20.43
C GLY A 331 13.23 -21.37 -20.89
N ILE A 332 13.12 -20.16 -20.32
CA ILE A 332 14.03 -19.05 -20.58
C ILE A 332 14.79 -18.74 -19.29
N ASP A 333 16.11 -18.77 -19.39
CA ASP A 333 17.04 -18.41 -18.34
C ASP A 333 17.11 -16.89 -18.18
N ALA A 334 16.39 -16.34 -17.21
CA ALA A 334 16.25 -14.90 -16.98
C ALA A 334 16.23 -14.53 -15.49
N TRP A 335 16.81 -13.37 -15.18
CA TRP A 335 16.63 -12.70 -13.90
C TRP A 335 15.31 -11.94 -13.90
N VAL A 336 14.49 -12.10 -12.86
CA VAL A 336 13.18 -11.45 -12.75
C VAL A 336 13.17 -10.53 -11.54
N LEU A 337 13.35 -9.23 -11.80
CA LEU A 337 13.33 -8.17 -10.78
C LEU A 337 11.88 -7.77 -10.49
N CYS A 338 11.38 -8.17 -9.32
CA CYS A 338 10.01 -7.92 -8.89
C CYS A 338 9.95 -6.70 -7.99
N VAL A 339 9.51 -5.58 -8.56
CA VAL A 339 9.41 -4.26 -7.90
C VAL A 339 8.23 -4.23 -6.92
N ASP A 340 8.39 -3.53 -5.80
CA ASP A 340 7.30 -3.34 -4.84
C ASP A 340 6.24 -2.36 -5.36
N SER A 341 5.20 -2.92 -5.96
CA SER A 341 4.04 -2.18 -6.45
C SER A 341 2.86 -2.21 -5.48
N ASN A 342 3.12 -2.48 -4.20
CA ASN A 342 2.07 -2.61 -3.17
C ASN A 342 1.01 -3.67 -3.52
N GLY A 343 1.37 -4.67 -4.35
CA GLY A 343 0.45 -5.69 -4.84
C GLY A 343 -0.55 -5.17 -5.89
N ILE A 344 -0.23 -4.09 -6.59
CA ILE A 344 -0.99 -3.52 -7.70
C ILE A 344 -0.37 -3.96 -9.03
N ASN A 345 -1.18 -4.19 -10.06
CA ASN A 345 -0.67 -4.52 -11.40
C ASN A 345 0.18 -3.38 -12.00
N VAL A 346 1.01 -3.68 -13.00
CA VAL A 346 1.98 -2.72 -13.58
C VAL A 346 1.32 -1.41 -14.02
N TRP A 347 0.22 -1.47 -14.76
CA TRP A 347 -0.38 -0.29 -15.38
C TRP A 347 -0.98 0.66 -14.36
N CYS A 348 -1.75 0.11 -13.41
CA CYS A 348 -2.33 0.89 -12.33
C CYS A 348 -1.25 1.41 -11.37
N ALA A 349 -0.23 0.61 -11.05
CA ALA A 349 0.84 1.00 -10.15
C ALA A 349 1.70 2.14 -10.74
N ALA A 350 2.02 2.06 -12.03
CA ALA A 350 2.80 3.10 -12.71
C ALA A 350 2.11 4.46 -12.70
N ARG A 351 0.79 4.47 -12.94
CA ARG A 351 -0.02 5.70 -12.86
C ARG A 351 -0.34 6.14 -11.43
N GLY A 352 -0.30 5.21 -10.48
CA GLY A 352 -0.56 5.44 -9.07
C GLY A 352 0.68 5.83 -8.24
N ASN A 353 1.84 6.01 -8.89
CA ASN A 353 3.13 6.27 -8.24
C ASN A 353 3.59 5.16 -7.26
N ASP A 354 3.18 3.92 -7.55
CA ASP A 354 3.64 2.71 -6.87
C ASP A 354 4.57 1.87 -7.78
N PHE A 355 4.82 2.30 -9.02
CA PHE A 355 5.82 1.72 -9.91
C PHE A 355 6.45 2.86 -10.72
N GLY A 356 7.42 3.54 -10.11
CA GLY A 356 8.16 4.63 -10.75
C GLY A 356 9.66 4.53 -10.56
N ASN A 357 10.35 5.65 -10.82
CA ASN A 357 11.81 5.76 -10.75
C ASN A 357 12.35 5.34 -9.37
N ASN A 358 11.76 5.83 -8.29
CA ASN A 358 12.20 5.52 -6.92
C ASN A 358 12.08 4.02 -6.62
N GLN A 359 10.93 3.40 -6.92
CA GLN A 359 10.77 1.96 -6.67
C GLN A 359 11.73 1.10 -7.50
N LEU A 360 12.14 1.58 -8.68
CA LEU A 360 13.13 0.88 -9.50
C LEU A 360 14.54 1.02 -8.93
N ILE A 361 14.93 2.22 -8.48
CA ILE A 361 16.20 2.47 -7.79
C ILE A 361 16.29 1.62 -6.52
N GLU A 362 15.27 1.70 -5.66
CA GLU A 362 15.16 0.88 -4.44
C GLU A 362 15.29 -0.62 -4.75
N ALA A 363 14.65 -1.10 -5.81
CA ALA A 363 14.73 -2.51 -6.20
C ALA A 363 16.14 -2.93 -6.65
N VAL A 364 16.84 -2.08 -7.41
CA VAL A 364 18.22 -2.37 -7.83
C VAL A 364 19.15 -2.39 -6.62
N GLU A 365 19.07 -1.35 -5.77
CA GLU A 365 19.92 -1.20 -4.59
C GLU A 365 19.69 -2.30 -3.55
N ALA A 366 18.43 -2.68 -3.30
CA ALA A 366 18.09 -3.68 -2.30
C ALA A 366 18.38 -5.13 -2.74
N THR A 367 18.39 -5.41 -4.05
CA THR A 367 18.57 -6.78 -4.55
C THR A 367 20.00 -7.12 -4.97
N GLY A 368 20.86 -6.11 -5.16
CA GLY A 368 22.26 -6.35 -5.54
C GLY A 368 22.39 -7.00 -6.90
N ILE A 369 21.39 -6.78 -7.76
CA ILE A 369 21.32 -7.41 -9.08
C ILE A 369 22.58 -7.16 -9.91
N GLU A 370 23.28 -6.05 -9.67
CA GLU A 370 24.56 -5.71 -10.30
C GLU A 370 25.65 -6.75 -10.13
N MET A 371 25.63 -7.49 -9.03
CA MET A 371 26.61 -8.56 -8.75
C MET A 371 26.22 -9.90 -9.39
N LEU A 372 24.98 -10.02 -9.86
CA LEU A 372 24.44 -11.26 -10.42
C LEU A 372 24.50 -11.31 -11.94
N THR A 373 24.78 -10.18 -12.60
CA THR A 373 24.73 -10.07 -14.06
C THR A 373 25.63 -8.97 -14.60
N ASN A 374 26.27 -9.26 -15.74
CA ASN A 374 27.01 -8.27 -16.52
C ASN A 374 26.08 -7.43 -17.43
N LYS A 375 24.79 -7.76 -17.52
CA LYS A 375 23.82 -7.01 -18.32
C LYS A 375 23.43 -5.72 -17.63
N LYS A 376 23.79 -4.59 -18.24
CA LYS A 376 23.35 -3.25 -17.80
C LYS A 376 22.06 -2.78 -18.47
N THR A 377 21.15 -3.70 -18.80
CA THR A 377 19.85 -3.36 -19.40
C THR A 377 18.70 -4.06 -18.69
N LEU A 378 17.74 -3.27 -18.21
CA LEU A 378 16.49 -3.73 -17.61
C LEU A 378 15.37 -3.70 -18.65
N ILE A 379 14.67 -4.82 -18.82
CA ILE A 379 13.51 -4.94 -19.72
C ILE A 379 12.24 -4.74 -18.91
N LEU A 380 11.64 -3.55 -19.02
CA LEU A 380 10.42 -3.18 -18.30
C LEU A 380 9.17 -3.51 -19.14
N PRO A 381 8.02 -3.81 -18.50
CA PRO A 381 6.77 -3.94 -19.24
C PRO A 381 6.37 -2.60 -19.84
N GLN A 382 5.87 -2.58 -21.07
CA GLN A 382 5.63 -1.30 -21.76
C GLN A 382 4.67 -0.35 -21.03
N LEU A 383 3.69 -0.89 -20.30
CA LEU A 383 2.72 -0.09 -19.56
C LEU A 383 3.28 0.56 -18.28
N SER A 384 4.54 0.30 -17.91
CA SER A 384 5.22 1.03 -16.82
C SER A 384 5.77 2.39 -17.26
N ALA A 385 5.79 2.68 -18.57
CA ALA A 385 6.31 3.94 -19.10
C ALA A 385 5.58 5.18 -18.57
N GLY A 386 4.33 5.03 -18.11
CA GLY A 386 3.58 6.11 -17.48
C GLY A 386 4.03 6.50 -16.06
N GLY A 387 4.92 5.72 -15.43
CA GLY A 387 5.47 5.99 -14.09
C GLY A 387 7.00 6.00 -14.03
N VAL A 388 7.67 5.37 -15.00
CA VAL A 388 9.14 5.33 -15.08
C VAL A 388 9.62 6.32 -16.14
N ALA A 389 10.16 7.46 -15.71
CA ALA A 389 10.73 8.47 -16.59
C ALA A 389 12.22 8.18 -16.82
N THR A 390 12.54 7.58 -17.98
CA THR A 390 13.92 7.19 -18.34
C THR A 390 14.93 8.36 -18.31
N PRO A 391 14.61 9.57 -18.80
CA PRO A 391 15.57 10.68 -18.77
C PRO A 391 16.00 11.08 -17.35
N GLU A 392 15.12 10.97 -16.36
CA GLU A 392 15.45 11.30 -14.97
C GLU A 392 16.39 10.28 -14.34
N LEU A 393 16.19 8.99 -14.62
CA LEU A 393 17.09 7.92 -14.17
C LEU A 393 18.51 8.13 -14.74
N GLN A 394 18.61 8.64 -15.97
CA GLN A 394 19.88 8.89 -16.64
C GLN A 394 20.62 10.14 -16.13
N LYS A 395 19.97 11.06 -15.41
CA LYS A 395 20.63 12.25 -14.85
C LYS A 395 21.61 11.89 -13.73
N ASN A 396 21.38 10.80 -13.00
CA ASN A 396 22.23 10.35 -11.89
C ASN A 396 22.66 8.89 -12.08
N PRO A 397 23.52 8.58 -13.07
CA PRO A 397 23.90 7.21 -13.41
C PRO A 397 24.64 6.51 -12.27
N LYS A 398 25.28 7.26 -11.36
CA LYS A 398 25.92 6.71 -10.15
C LYS A 398 24.91 5.98 -9.25
N ASN A 399 23.67 6.46 -9.19
CA ASN A 399 22.62 5.87 -8.36
C ASN A 399 21.76 4.85 -9.14
N PHE A 400 21.95 4.76 -10.45
CA PHE A 400 21.20 3.86 -11.31
C PHE A 400 22.01 3.44 -12.56
N PRO A 401 22.80 2.35 -12.47
CA PRO A 401 23.76 1.97 -13.51
C PRO A 401 23.15 1.14 -14.65
N PHE A 402 21.83 1.19 -14.83
CA PHE A 402 21.12 0.40 -15.85
C PHE A 402 20.48 1.28 -16.91
N ARG A 403 20.56 0.82 -18.16
CA ARG A 403 19.69 1.32 -19.23
C ARG A 403 18.32 0.66 -19.13
N VAL A 404 17.26 1.45 -19.27
CA VAL A 404 15.88 0.95 -19.32
C VAL A 404 15.46 0.76 -20.78
N VAL A 405 14.90 -0.41 -21.09
CA VAL A 405 14.23 -0.70 -22.36
C VAL A 405 12.83 -1.22 -22.07
N TYR A 406 11.84 -0.71 -22.79
CA TYR A 406 10.47 -1.22 -22.67
C TYR A 406 10.28 -2.42 -23.59
N GLY A 407 9.98 -3.59 -23.00
CA GLY A 407 9.57 -4.81 -23.68
C GLY A 407 8.14 -4.75 -24.22
N PRO A 408 7.47 -5.90 -24.43
CA PRO A 408 6.09 -5.95 -24.90
C PRO A 408 5.08 -5.55 -23.80
N VAL A 409 3.85 -5.23 -24.22
CA VAL A 409 2.70 -5.02 -23.32
C VAL A 409 2.31 -6.33 -22.61
N TRP A 410 2.33 -7.45 -23.33
CA TRP A 410 1.92 -8.75 -22.80
C TRP A 410 3.12 -9.66 -22.55
N SER A 411 3.15 -10.30 -21.39
CA SER A 411 4.23 -11.22 -21.00
C SER A 411 4.38 -12.42 -21.94
N LYS A 412 3.30 -12.88 -22.56
CA LYS A 412 3.31 -13.99 -23.54
C LYS A 412 4.20 -13.72 -24.76
N ASP A 413 4.45 -12.44 -25.06
CA ASP A 413 5.27 -12.04 -26.20
C ASP A 413 6.76 -11.89 -25.80
N LEU A 414 7.10 -12.07 -24.51
CA LEU A 414 8.49 -12.01 -24.02
C LEU A 414 9.42 -13.03 -24.69
N PRO A 415 9.04 -14.32 -24.86
CA PRO A 415 9.92 -15.29 -25.51
C PRO A 415 10.40 -14.82 -26.88
N GLU A 416 9.45 -14.48 -27.76
CA GLU A 416 9.74 -14.00 -29.10
C GLU A 416 10.50 -12.66 -29.08
N TYR A 417 10.17 -11.76 -28.17
CA TYR A 417 10.87 -10.48 -28.03
C TYR A 417 12.34 -10.66 -27.64
N LEU A 418 12.63 -11.58 -26.74
CA LEU A 418 13.99 -11.87 -26.26
C LEU A 418 14.84 -12.59 -27.31
N GLU A 419 14.21 -13.47 -28.10
CA GLU A 419 14.83 -14.19 -29.21
C GLU A 419 15.13 -13.27 -30.39
N LYS A 420 14.11 -12.58 -30.92
CA LYS A 420 14.24 -11.78 -32.15
C LYS A 420 14.89 -10.41 -31.95
N ARG A 421 14.81 -9.86 -30.73
CA ARG A 421 15.31 -8.51 -30.37
C ARG A 421 14.99 -7.45 -31.43
N PRO A 422 13.70 -7.28 -31.79
CA PRO A 422 13.34 -6.43 -32.91
C PRO A 422 13.72 -4.97 -32.64
N ALA A 423 14.38 -4.31 -33.60
CA ALA A 423 14.69 -2.88 -33.51
C ALA A 423 13.42 -2.03 -33.33
N ARG A 424 12.32 -2.42 -34.01
CA ARG A 424 10.99 -1.85 -33.83
C ARG A 424 10.00 -2.94 -33.47
N LYS A 425 9.36 -2.82 -32.30
CA LYS A 425 8.31 -3.77 -31.87
C LYS A 425 7.10 -3.74 -32.83
N PRO A 426 6.56 -4.90 -33.24
CA PRO A 426 5.32 -4.96 -34.01
C PRO A 426 4.13 -4.46 -33.18
N ASP A 427 3.07 -3.99 -33.84
CA ASP A 427 1.92 -3.37 -33.16
C ASP A 427 1.22 -4.30 -32.17
N ARG A 428 1.20 -5.62 -32.44
CA ARG A 428 0.65 -6.62 -31.50
C ARG A 428 1.38 -6.67 -30.16
N MET A 429 2.65 -6.30 -30.11
CA MET A 429 3.46 -6.23 -28.88
C MET A 429 3.34 -4.87 -28.20
N LYS A 430 2.93 -3.82 -28.93
CA LYS A 430 2.84 -2.44 -28.43
C LYS A 430 1.45 -2.03 -27.94
N LEU A 431 0.39 -2.65 -28.47
CA LEU A 431 -0.98 -2.22 -28.25
C LEU A 431 -1.75 -3.17 -27.33
N ALA A 432 -2.35 -2.61 -26.28
CA ALA A 432 -3.32 -3.32 -25.47
C ALA A 432 -4.70 -3.30 -26.17
N LYS A 433 -5.17 -4.46 -26.63
CA LYS A 433 -6.50 -4.59 -27.25
C LYS A 433 -7.52 -5.11 -26.25
N PHE A 434 -8.72 -4.52 -26.24
CA PHE A 434 -9.86 -4.98 -25.43
C PHE A 434 -10.66 -6.06 -26.17
N THR A 435 -10.02 -7.20 -26.44
CA THR A 435 -10.62 -8.35 -27.15
C THR A 435 -11.73 -9.01 -26.34
N LEU A 436 -12.52 -9.90 -26.95
CA LEU A 436 -13.61 -10.61 -26.29
C LEU A 436 -13.17 -11.33 -24.98
N LYS A 437 -11.98 -11.94 -24.98
CA LYS A 437 -11.40 -12.58 -23.79
C LYS A 437 -11.07 -11.56 -22.67
N HIS A 438 -10.63 -10.36 -23.05
CA HIS A 438 -10.39 -9.28 -22.08
C HIS A 438 -11.70 -8.68 -21.58
N ARG A 439 -12.70 -8.54 -22.45
CA ARG A 439 -14.07 -8.11 -22.09
C ARG A 439 -14.69 -9.06 -21.07
N PHE A 440 -14.68 -10.37 -21.32
CA PHE A 440 -15.21 -11.36 -20.37
C PHE A 440 -14.52 -11.29 -19.00
N ARG A 441 -13.19 -11.11 -18.96
CA ARG A 441 -12.46 -10.92 -17.69
C ARG A 441 -12.83 -9.60 -17.01
N GLY A 442 -12.92 -8.52 -17.78
CA GLY A 442 -13.39 -7.21 -17.30
C GLY A 442 -14.78 -7.32 -16.68
N PHE A 443 -15.68 -8.03 -17.35
CA PHE A 443 -17.05 -8.30 -16.89
C PHE A 443 -17.05 -9.00 -15.52
N ILE A 444 -16.30 -10.10 -15.36
CA ILE A 444 -16.20 -10.81 -14.07
C ILE A 444 -15.61 -9.89 -12.99
N THR A 445 -14.46 -9.27 -13.26
CA THR A 445 -13.77 -8.45 -12.25
C THR A 445 -14.57 -7.21 -11.86
N HIS A 446 -15.20 -6.53 -12.82
CA HIS A 446 -15.99 -5.34 -12.57
C HIS A 446 -17.34 -5.65 -11.91
N THR A 447 -18.03 -6.72 -12.34
CA THR A 447 -19.27 -7.16 -11.69
C THR A 447 -19.00 -7.56 -10.23
N THR A 448 -17.97 -8.36 -9.97
CA THR A 448 -17.61 -8.72 -8.59
C THR A 448 -17.18 -7.52 -7.74
N PHE A 449 -16.51 -6.53 -8.35
CA PHE A 449 -16.21 -5.27 -7.68
C PHE A 449 -17.48 -4.51 -7.30
N LEU A 450 -18.40 -4.31 -8.25
CA LEU A 450 -19.67 -3.61 -8.03
C LEU A 450 -20.50 -4.29 -6.95
N LEU A 451 -20.64 -5.62 -7.03
CA LEU A 451 -21.36 -6.39 -6.02
C LEU A 451 -20.72 -6.17 -4.64
N ARG A 452 -19.42 -6.42 -4.49
CA ARG A 452 -18.78 -6.38 -3.16
C ARG A 452 -18.64 -4.97 -2.57
N LYS A 453 -18.55 -3.93 -3.40
CA LYS A 453 -18.32 -2.55 -2.93
C LYS A 453 -19.57 -1.71 -2.84
N ILE A 454 -20.53 -1.94 -3.72
CA ILE A 454 -21.69 -1.06 -3.90
C ILE A 454 -22.98 -1.80 -3.57
N PHE A 455 -23.22 -2.98 -4.14
CA PHE A 455 -24.56 -3.60 -4.09
C PHE A 455 -24.78 -4.64 -2.99
N ILE A 456 -23.74 -5.28 -2.44
CA ILE A 456 -23.91 -6.42 -1.50
C ILE A 456 -24.60 -6.01 -0.20
N TYR A 457 -24.25 -4.85 0.37
CA TYR A 457 -24.88 -4.39 1.62
C TYR A 457 -26.33 -3.92 1.39
N PRO A 458 -26.65 -3.13 0.35
CA PRO A 458 -28.03 -2.84 -0.01
C PRO A 458 -28.87 -4.09 -0.29
N LEU A 459 -28.34 -5.09 -1.01
CA LEU A 459 -29.06 -6.34 -1.31
C LEU A 459 -29.33 -7.16 -0.04
N ILE A 460 -28.35 -7.28 0.87
CA ILE A 460 -28.55 -7.95 2.16
C ILE A 460 -29.57 -7.17 3.01
N PHE A 461 -29.48 -5.84 3.05
CA PHE A 461 -30.42 -5.00 3.78
C PHE A 461 -31.85 -5.19 3.25
N LEU A 462 -32.03 -5.13 1.93
CA LEU A 462 -33.32 -5.39 1.28
C LEU A 462 -33.83 -6.78 1.62
N PHE A 463 -32.99 -7.82 1.54
CA PHE A 463 -33.38 -9.18 1.90
C PHE A 463 -33.86 -9.28 3.35
N VAL A 464 -33.16 -8.64 4.29
CA VAL A 464 -33.56 -8.61 5.71
C VAL A 464 -34.87 -7.86 5.91
N VAL A 465 -35.06 -6.71 5.25
CA VAL A 465 -36.33 -5.96 5.31
C VAL A 465 -37.48 -6.80 4.78
N LEU A 466 -37.30 -7.43 3.61
CA LEU A 466 -38.29 -8.33 3.03
C LEU A 466 -38.60 -9.52 3.95
N LEU A 467 -37.59 -10.06 4.66
CA LEU A 467 -37.80 -11.13 5.64
C LEU A 467 -38.66 -10.67 6.82
N LEU A 468 -38.43 -9.46 7.35
CA LEU A 468 -39.21 -8.88 8.45
C LEU A 468 -40.64 -8.54 8.05
N LEU A 469 -40.87 -8.16 6.79
CA LEU A 469 -42.20 -7.95 6.25
C LEU A 469 -42.87 -9.31 5.99
N ASN A 470 -43.93 -9.62 6.74
CA ASN A 470 -44.67 -10.88 6.59
C ASN A 470 -45.68 -10.86 5.42
N ILE A 471 -45.42 -10.01 4.41
CA ILE A 471 -46.33 -9.71 3.30
C ILE A 471 -46.13 -10.69 2.14
N LEU A 472 -44.90 -11.17 1.92
CA LEU A 472 -44.53 -12.03 0.79
C LEU A 472 -44.06 -13.41 1.26
N ASN A 473 -44.23 -14.43 0.41
CA ASN A 473 -43.64 -15.76 0.64
C ASN A 473 -42.12 -15.73 0.41
N ILE A 474 -41.38 -16.68 1.02
CA ILE A 474 -39.92 -16.74 0.94
C ILE A 474 -39.39 -16.80 -0.52
N SER A 475 -40.11 -17.49 -1.41
CA SER A 475 -39.79 -17.59 -2.84
C SER A 475 -39.85 -16.22 -3.52
N ALA A 476 -40.91 -15.45 -3.28
CA ALA A 476 -41.06 -14.09 -3.81
C ALA A 476 -39.98 -13.15 -3.26
N LYS A 477 -39.65 -13.25 -1.96
CA LYS A 477 -38.55 -12.48 -1.35
C LYS A 477 -37.22 -12.76 -2.03
N LEU A 478 -36.92 -14.02 -2.30
CA LEU A 478 -35.70 -14.44 -3.00
C LEU A 478 -35.70 -13.99 -4.47
N TRP A 479 -36.86 -14.05 -5.14
CA TRP A 479 -37.02 -13.60 -6.52
C TRP A 479 -36.66 -12.12 -6.67
N TRP A 480 -37.20 -11.24 -5.82
CA TRP A 480 -36.91 -9.80 -5.89
C TRP A 480 -35.42 -9.46 -5.74
N VAL A 481 -34.75 -10.11 -4.79
CA VAL A 481 -33.30 -9.93 -4.59
C VAL A 481 -32.52 -10.52 -5.78
N GLY A 482 -32.96 -11.66 -6.30
CA GLY A 482 -32.39 -12.32 -7.46
C GLY A 482 -32.55 -11.48 -8.73
N GLU A 483 -33.69 -10.83 -8.93
CA GLU A 483 -33.97 -9.98 -10.08
C GLU A 483 -33.08 -8.74 -10.09
N LEU A 484 -32.92 -8.04 -8.96
CA LEU A 484 -31.96 -6.94 -8.85
C LEU A 484 -30.53 -7.39 -9.17
N LEU A 485 -30.14 -8.58 -8.69
CA LEU A 485 -28.85 -9.16 -9.00
C LEU A 485 -28.70 -9.44 -10.50
N LEU A 486 -29.74 -9.96 -11.16
CA LEU A 486 -29.78 -10.18 -12.60
C LEU A 486 -29.67 -8.86 -13.35
N TRP A 487 -30.37 -7.79 -12.95
CA TRP A 487 -30.24 -6.47 -13.58
C TRP A 487 -28.82 -5.92 -13.49
N ILE A 488 -28.14 -6.06 -12.35
CA ILE A 488 -26.73 -5.67 -12.18
C ILE A 488 -25.83 -6.47 -13.13
N ILE A 489 -26.00 -7.79 -13.19
CA ILE A 489 -25.19 -8.68 -14.01
C ILE A 489 -25.42 -8.39 -15.50
N THR A 490 -26.68 -8.30 -15.94
CA THR A 490 -27.06 -8.04 -17.34
C THR A 490 -26.57 -6.67 -17.81
N SER A 491 -26.72 -5.63 -16.98
CA SER A 491 -26.22 -4.29 -17.32
C SER A 491 -24.71 -4.31 -17.56
N ASN A 492 -23.94 -4.94 -16.67
CA ASN A 492 -22.50 -5.07 -16.83
C ASN A 492 -22.10 -5.93 -18.03
N PHE A 493 -22.88 -6.97 -18.33
CA PHE A 493 -22.68 -7.79 -19.51
C PHE A 493 -22.82 -6.96 -20.78
N ILE A 494 -23.93 -6.21 -20.91
CA ILE A 494 -24.19 -5.32 -22.05
C ILE A 494 -23.03 -4.35 -22.22
N ILE A 495 -22.74 -3.54 -21.19
CA ILE A 495 -21.69 -2.51 -21.25
C ILE A 495 -20.35 -3.13 -21.66
N THR A 496 -19.95 -4.23 -21.02
CA THR A 496 -18.60 -4.76 -21.21
C THR A 496 -18.43 -5.38 -22.59
N PHE A 497 -19.43 -6.10 -23.10
CA PHE A 497 -19.34 -6.81 -24.39
C PHE A 497 -19.54 -5.89 -25.59
N THR A 498 -20.38 -4.87 -25.47
CA THR A 498 -20.64 -3.88 -26.52
C THR A 498 -19.83 -2.59 -26.36
N PHE A 499 -18.94 -2.51 -25.35
CA PHE A 499 -18.07 -1.36 -25.08
C PHE A 499 -17.42 -0.73 -26.32
N PRO A 500 -16.88 -1.50 -27.30
CA PRO A 500 -16.24 -0.91 -28.48
C PRO A 500 -17.14 -0.02 -29.34
N ILE A 501 -18.46 -0.20 -29.27
CA ILE A 501 -19.42 0.66 -29.99
C ILE A 501 -19.32 2.10 -29.45
N ALA A 502 -19.03 2.26 -28.16
CA ALA A 502 -18.89 3.56 -27.51
C ALA A 502 -17.54 4.26 -27.79
N ASN A 503 -16.74 3.76 -28.74
CA ASN A 503 -15.48 4.41 -29.14
C ASN A 503 -15.67 5.70 -29.96
N PHE A 504 -16.91 6.09 -30.29
CA PHE A 504 -17.22 7.36 -30.95
C PHE A 504 -16.84 8.59 -30.10
N THR A 505 -16.63 8.41 -28.79
CA THR A 505 -16.23 9.50 -27.88
C THR A 505 -15.16 9.05 -26.89
N ARG A 506 -14.35 10.00 -26.43
CA ARG A 506 -13.44 9.78 -25.29
C ARG A 506 -14.12 10.04 -23.94
N ARG A 507 -15.16 10.90 -23.92
CA ARG A 507 -15.85 11.32 -22.69
C ARG A 507 -16.66 10.18 -22.09
N PHE A 508 -16.36 9.80 -20.87
CA PHE A 508 -16.99 8.65 -20.21
C PHE A 508 -18.45 8.90 -19.82
N ILE A 509 -18.82 10.14 -19.48
CA ILE A 509 -20.21 10.52 -19.22
C ILE A 509 -21.09 10.23 -20.44
N LEU A 510 -20.62 10.58 -21.64
CA LEU A 510 -21.37 10.32 -22.87
C LEU A 510 -21.52 8.82 -23.15
N LYS A 511 -20.48 8.02 -22.86
CA LYS A 511 -20.58 6.55 -22.90
C LYS A 511 -21.61 6.04 -21.91
N GLY A 512 -21.65 6.61 -20.69
CA GLY A 512 -22.62 6.27 -19.66
C GLY A 512 -24.05 6.56 -20.09
N VAL A 513 -24.30 7.70 -20.72
CA VAL A 513 -25.62 8.04 -21.27
C VAL A 513 -26.02 7.05 -22.37
N PHE A 514 -25.11 6.78 -23.31
CA PHE A 514 -25.34 5.83 -24.39
C PHE A 514 -25.71 4.43 -23.87
N PHE A 515 -24.92 3.89 -22.94
CA PHE A 515 -25.23 2.59 -22.34
C PHE A 515 -26.45 2.64 -21.42
N GLY A 516 -26.74 3.78 -20.81
CA GLY A 516 -27.97 4.00 -20.04
C GLY A 516 -29.21 3.81 -20.91
N ILE A 517 -29.26 4.48 -22.07
CA ILE A 517 -30.36 4.37 -23.04
C ILE A 517 -30.47 2.93 -23.56
N LEU A 518 -29.37 2.32 -23.97
CA LEU A 518 -29.36 0.93 -24.46
C LEU A 518 -29.88 -0.04 -23.39
N ASN A 519 -29.52 0.16 -22.13
CA ASN A 519 -29.93 -0.71 -21.03
C ASN A 519 -31.41 -0.55 -20.67
N VAL A 520 -31.97 0.65 -20.81
CA VAL A 520 -33.43 0.86 -20.65
C VAL A 520 -34.21 0.03 -21.65
N ILE A 521 -33.78 0.00 -22.91
CA ILE A 521 -34.46 -0.80 -23.95
C ILE A 521 -34.37 -2.29 -23.57
N VAL A 522 -33.17 -2.79 -23.30
CA VAL A 522 -32.97 -4.23 -23.06
C VAL A 522 -33.61 -4.70 -21.74
N LEU A 523 -33.33 -4.04 -20.62
CA LEU A 523 -33.93 -4.41 -19.33
C LEU A 523 -35.42 -4.09 -19.27
N GLY A 524 -35.88 -3.04 -19.96
CA GLY A 524 -37.31 -2.74 -20.07
C GLY A 524 -38.08 -3.87 -20.76
N THR A 525 -37.56 -4.37 -21.89
CA THR A 525 -38.16 -5.53 -22.57
C THR A 525 -38.14 -6.78 -21.69
N ILE A 526 -37.01 -7.08 -21.04
CA ILE A 526 -36.90 -8.25 -20.15
C ILE A 526 -37.86 -8.12 -18.95
N SER A 527 -37.95 -6.93 -18.36
CA SER A 527 -38.84 -6.65 -17.23
C SER A 527 -40.31 -6.79 -17.62
N TYR A 528 -40.70 -6.26 -18.78
CA TYR A 528 -42.05 -6.45 -19.31
C TYR A 528 -42.36 -7.94 -19.55
N MET A 529 -41.41 -8.73 -20.06
CA MET A 529 -41.61 -10.16 -20.26
C MET A 529 -41.80 -10.93 -18.94
N PHE A 530 -41.16 -10.52 -17.84
CA PHE A 530 -41.30 -11.19 -16.55
C PHE A 530 -42.56 -10.78 -15.79
N HIS A 531 -42.96 -9.51 -15.87
CA HIS A 531 -44.04 -8.96 -15.03
C HIS A 531 -45.34 -8.69 -15.78
N ASN A 532 -45.30 -8.69 -17.12
CA ASN A 532 -46.42 -8.33 -18.00
C ASN A 532 -47.08 -6.98 -17.66
N SER A 533 -46.34 -6.07 -17.00
CA SER A 533 -46.84 -4.77 -16.55
C SER A 533 -46.03 -3.65 -17.19
N ILE A 534 -46.68 -2.92 -18.10
CA ILE A 534 -46.08 -1.74 -18.74
C ILE A 534 -45.86 -0.63 -17.72
N ILE A 535 -46.78 -0.47 -16.76
CA ILE A 535 -46.72 0.56 -15.73
C ILE A 535 -45.51 0.31 -14.82
N PHE A 536 -45.31 -0.93 -14.36
CA PHE A 536 -44.11 -1.30 -13.61
C PHE A 536 -42.84 -1.01 -14.40
N THR A 537 -42.82 -1.39 -15.68
CA THR A 537 -41.65 -1.19 -16.55
C THR A 537 -41.32 0.30 -16.69
N LEU A 538 -42.32 1.16 -16.92
CA LEU A 538 -42.16 2.61 -17.04
C LEU A 538 -41.60 3.23 -15.75
N TRP A 539 -42.10 2.83 -14.59
CA TRP A 539 -41.56 3.29 -13.30
C TRP A 539 -40.12 2.82 -13.04
N ASN A 540 -39.65 1.76 -13.68
CA ASN A 540 -38.28 1.27 -13.49
C ASN A 540 -37.25 1.79 -14.52
N ILE A 541 -37.67 2.58 -15.52
CA ILE A 541 -36.78 3.13 -16.55
C ILE A 541 -35.62 3.93 -15.94
N SER A 542 -35.89 4.77 -14.94
CA SER A 542 -34.87 5.59 -14.28
C SER A 542 -33.80 4.70 -13.62
N PHE A 543 -34.20 3.60 -12.98
CA PHE A 543 -33.29 2.63 -12.39
C PHE A 543 -32.46 1.89 -13.44
N PHE A 544 -33.08 1.40 -14.53
CA PHE A 544 -32.37 0.74 -15.63
C PHE A 544 -31.35 1.67 -16.31
N PHE A 545 -31.69 2.94 -16.46
CA PHE A 545 -30.74 3.94 -16.94
C PHE A 545 -29.60 4.14 -15.95
N TRP A 546 -29.93 4.43 -14.68
CA TRP A 546 -28.96 4.75 -13.65
C TRP A 546 -27.94 3.63 -13.44
N ILE A 547 -28.39 2.38 -13.33
CA ILE A 547 -27.50 1.24 -13.06
C ILE A 547 -26.44 1.08 -14.15
N SER A 548 -26.82 1.31 -15.41
CA SER A 548 -25.90 1.23 -16.55
C SER A 548 -25.00 2.47 -16.66
N PHE A 549 -25.56 3.67 -16.46
CA PHE A 549 -24.81 4.92 -16.42
C PHE A 549 -23.70 4.88 -15.37
N PHE A 550 -24.06 4.53 -14.13
CA PHE A 550 -23.13 4.40 -13.01
C PHE A 550 -22.09 3.30 -13.27
N SER A 551 -22.54 2.12 -13.74
CA SER A 551 -21.64 1.00 -14.03
C SER A 551 -20.63 1.35 -15.13
N THR A 552 -21.04 2.07 -16.16
CA THR A 552 -20.14 2.53 -17.24
C THR A 552 -19.08 3.49 -16.71
N MET A 553 -19.45 4.45 -15.88
CA MET A 553 -18.50 5.38 -15.26
C MET A 553 -17.50 4.64 -14.37
N SER A 554 -17.97 3.64 -13.62
CA SER A 554 -17.11 2.77 -12.82
C SER A 554 -16.22 1.85 -13.67
N LEU A 555 -16.63 1.49 -14.90
CA LEU A 555 -15.87 0.60 -15.78
C LEU A 555 -14.62 1.28 -16.34
N SER A 556 -14.51 2.61 -16.28
CA SER A 556 -13.36 3.40 -16.77
C SER A 556 -12.00 2.79 -16.41
N GLY A 557 -11.80 2.41 -15.15
CA GLY A 557 -10.56 1.77 -14.65
C GLY A 557 -10.31 0.33 -15.14
N SER A 558 -11.26 -0.28 -15.84
CA SER A 558 -11.16 -1.63 -16.42
C SER A 558 -10.96 -1.59 -17.94
N THR A 559 -11.08 -0.42 -18.57
CA THR A 559 -10.91 -0.24 -20.02
C THR A 559 -9.57 0.40 -20.34
N MET A 560 -9.03 0.10 -21.51
CA MET A 560 -7.75 0.66 -22.00
C MET A 560 -7.93 2.00 -22.73
N ALA A 561 -9.09 2.66 -22.58
CA ALA A 561 -9.57 3.68 -23.52
C ALA A 561 -9.39 5.14 -23.07
N THR A 562 -9.10 5.40 -21.79
CA THR A 562 -9.12 6.76 -21.21
C THR A 562 -8.04 6.92 -20.13
N SER A 563 -7.55 8.14 -19.95
CA SER A 563 -6.56 8.47 -18.92
C SER A 563 -7.23 8.80 -17.57
N PRO A 564 -6.52 8.66 -16.43
CA PRO A 564 -7.07 9.07 -15.14
C PRO A 564 -7.40 10.57 -15.04
N SER A 565 -6.67 11.44 -15.76
CA SER A 565 -6.91 12.88 -15.75
C SER A 565 -8.24 13.23 -16.43
N GLU A 566 -8.54 12.60 -17.58
CA GLU A 566 -9.81 12.77 -18.29
C GLU A 566 -11.01 12.40 -17.37
N ILE A 567 -10.90 11.32 -16.60
CA ILE A 567 -11.95 10.93 -15.63
C ILE A 567 -12.08 11.92 -14.47
N GLN A 568 -10.96 12.49 -13.99
CA GLN A 568 -10.98 13.46 -12.90
C GLN A 568 -11.70 14.75 -13.29
N GLU A 569 -11.54 15.21 -14.53
CA GLU A 569 -12.25 16.37 -15.07
C GLU A 569 -13.76 16.13 -15.17
N GLU A 570 -14.18 14.92 -15.53
CA GLU A 570 -15.60 14.55 -15.63
C GLU A 570 -16.29 14.28 -14.28
N TYR A 571 -15.51 13.96 -13.24
CA TYR A 571 -16.03 13.47 -11.96
C TYR A 571 -17.00 14.43 -11.23
N PRO A 572 -16.78 15.76 -11.17
CA PRO A 572 -17.71 16.68 -10.51
C PRO A 572 -19.12 16.64 -11.12
N ILE A 573 -19.20 16.64 -12.45
CA ILE A 573 -20.46 16.59 -13.19
C ILE A 573 -21.13 15.23 -12.96
N PHE A 574 -20.38 14.14 -13.09
CA PHE A 574 -20.89 12.80 -12.80
C PHE A 574 -21.46 12.67 -11.39
N SER A 575 -20.78 13.24 -10.38
CA SER A 575 -21.21 13.16 -8.97
C SER A 575 -22.59 13.79 -8.76
N ILE A 576 -22.86 14.93 -9.41
CA ILE A 576 -24.17 15.59 -9.35
C ILE A 576 -25.23 14.73 -10.05
N LEU A 577 -24.98 14.33 -11.30
CA LEU A 577 -25.91 13.51 -12.09
C LEU A 577 -26.24 12.18 -11.38
N ASN A 578 -25.24 11.50 -10.85
CA ASN A 578 -25.40 10.24 -10.15
C ASN A 578 -26.32 10.37 -8.92
N LYS A 579 -26.19 11.44 -8.13
CA LYS A 579 -27.05 11.65 -6.95
C LYS A 579 -28.51 11.87 -7.37
N VAL A 580 -28.74 12.72 -8.36
CA VAL A 580 -30.09 13.01 -8.86
C VAL A 580 -30.73 11.75 -9.43
N LEU A 581 -30.03 11.04 -10.33
CA LEU A 581 -30.51 9.82 -10.96
C LEU A 581 -30.78 8.71 -9.94
N LEU A 582 -29.90 8.52 -8.95
CA LEU A 582 -30.09 7.51 -7.91
C LEU A 582 -31.34 7.82 -7.05
N THR A 583 -31.53 9.07 -6.64
CA THR A 583 -32.71 9.45 -5.82
C THR A 583 -34.00 9.20 -6.59
N ILE A 584 -34.06 9.63 -7.85
CA ILE A 584 -35.23 9.37 -8.72
C ILE A 584 -35.44 7.86 -8.86
N SER A 585 -34.39 7.11 -9.15
CA SER A 585 -34.46 5.66 -9.33
C SER A 585 -35.00 4.93 -8.10
N LEU A 586 -34.57 5.31 -6.89
CA LEU A 586 -35.05 4.68 -5.66
C LEU A 586 -36.53 4.98 -5.40
N ILE A 587 -36.97 6.22 -5.64
CA ILE A 587 -38.39 6.60 -5.49
C ILE A 587 -39.24 5.85 -6.52
N SER A 588 -38.84 5.87 -7.79
CA SER A 588 -39.58 5.23 -8.87
C SER A 588 -39.63 3.70 -8.72
N LEU A 589 -38.57 3.06 -8.22
CA LEU A 589 -38.56 1.62 -7.91
C LEU A 589 -39.60 1.27 -6.84
N VAL A 590 -39.71 2.06 -5.76
CA VAL A 590 -40.69 1.83 -4.69
C VAL A 590 -42.12 2.01 -5.22
N ILE A 591 -42.36 3.06 -6.01
CA ILE A 591 -43.68 3.29 -6.62
C ILE A 591 -44.01 2.17 -7.61
N GLY A 592 -43.05 1.75 -8.43
CA GLY A 592 -43.23 0.67 -9.40
C GLY A 592 -43.73 -0.60 -8.75
N ILE A 593 -43.15 -1.00 -7.61
CA ILE A 593 -43.57 -2.20 -6.86
C ILE A 593 -45.06 -2.18 -6.46
N VAL A 594 -45.67 -1.00 -6.29
CA VAL A 594 -47.12 -0.88 -5.99
C VAL A 594 -47.99 -1.26 -7.20
N PHE A 595 -47.46 -1.15 -8.42
CA PHE A 595 -48.14 -1.45 -9.68
C PHE A 595 -47.77 -2.83 -10.25
N LEU A 596 -47.18 -3.69 -9.42
CA LEU A 596 -46.97 -5.11 -9.70
C LEU A 596 -48.07 -5.92 -9.04
#